data_AF-A0A7C2IHN1-F1
#
_entry.id   AF-A0A7C2IHN1-F1
#
_cell.length_a   1.000
_cell.length_b   1.000
_cell.length_c   1.000
_cell.angle_alpha   90.00
_cell.angle_beta   90.00
_cell.angle_gamma   90.00
#
_symmetry.space_group_name_H-M   'P 1'
#
loop_
_entity.id
_entity.type
_entity.pdbx_description
1 polymer ?
#
loop_
_entity_poly.entity_id
_entity_poly.type
_entity_poly.pdbx_seq_one_letter_code
_entity_poly.pdbx_strand_id
1 'polypeptide(L)'
;MEQLLKYFLPLYLIIYFFSAFFWRSYKVWKTTGINPFVLGRSDSAHDYIGKIFKVMFALIAAAVIIYSASAKVYSYLIPIAWLEHLAVKLIGLALLLLSLIWTLLAQAQMGSSWRIGIDAK
;
A
#
# COMPACT_ATOMS: atom_id res chain seq x y z
N MET A 1 -7.63 21.92 -0.93
CA MET A 1 -7.38 20.58 -0.36
C MET A 1 -7.88 19.49 -1.28
N GLU A 2 -9.15 19.50 -1.70
CA GLU A 2 -9.71 18.43 -2.55
C GLU A 2 -8.98 18.23 -3.89
N GLN A 3 -8.70 19.31 -4.62
CA GLN A 3 -7.93 19.22 -5.88
C GLN A 3 -6.53 18.63 -5.66
N LEU A 4 -5.87 18.98 -4.55
CA LEU A 4 -4.58 18.41 -4.19
C LEU A 4 -4.72 16.89 -3.96
N LEU A 5 -5.66 16.48 -3.10
CA LEU A 5 -5.88 15.07 -2.77
C LEU A 5 -6.27 14.24 -3.99
N LYS A 6 -7.08 14.81 -4.90
CA LYS A 6 -7.51 14.18 -6.16
C LYS A 6 -6.33 13.64 -6.97
N TYR A 7 -5.24 14.40 -7.05
CA TYR A 7 -4.04 13.98 -7.80
C TYR A 7 -2.98 13.34 -6.90
N PHE A 8 -2.83 13.82 -5.68
CA PHE A 8 -1.82 13.33 -4.74
C PHE A 8 -2.05 11.87 -4.34
N LEU A 9 -3.28 11.50 -3.95
CA LEU A 9 -3.58 10.16 -3.46
C LEU A 9 -3.26 9.05 -4.47
N PRO A 10 -3.71 9.11 -5.74
CA PRO A 10 -3.38 8.08 -6.71
C PRO A 10 -1.90 8.07 -7.06
N LEU A 11 -1.25 9.23 -7.17
CA LEU A 11 0.20 9.32 -7.40
C LEU A 11 0.99 8.67 -6.25
N TYR A 12 0.64 9.02 -5.01
CA TYR A 12 1.23 8.44 -3.81
C TYR A 12 1.03 6.92 -3.79
N LEU A 13 -0.18 6.44 -4.11
CA LEU A 13 -0.48 5.02 -4.16
C LEU A 13 0.42 4.30 -5.18
N ILE A 14 0.55 4.84 -6.39
CA ILE A 14 1.44 4.29 -7.43
C ILE A 14 2.88 4.25 -6.94
N ILE A 15 3.39 5.35 -6.39
CA ILE A 15 4.76 5.42 -5.87
C ILE A 15 4.96 4.39 -4.76
N TYR A 16 4.06 4.32 -3.79
CA TYR A 16 4.14 3.39 -2.67
C TYR A 16 4.12 1.94 -3.13
N PHE A 17 3.17 1.55 -3.98
CA PHE A 17 3.09 0.18 -4.48
C PHE A 17 4.32 -0.20 -5.31
N PHE A 18 4.75 0.71 -6.19
CA PHE A 18 5.92 0.49 -7.01
C PHE A 18 7.17 0.33 -6.15
N SER A 19 7.39 1.23 -5.19
CA SER A 19 8.59 1.20 -4.36
C SER A 19 8.60 -0.01 -3.41
N ALA A 20 7.47 -0.28 -2.75
CA ALA A 20 7.38 -1.33 -1.75
C ALA A 20 7.33 -2.74 -2.35
N PHE A 21 6.54 -2.96 -3.42
CA PHE A 21 6.33 -4.31 -3.96
C PHE A 21 7.16 -4.64 -5.19
N PHE A 22 7.38 -3.68 -6.09
CA PHE A 22 8.08 -3.94 -7.35
C PHE A 22 9.58 -3.70 -7.23
N TRP A 23 9.98 -2.46 -6.96
CA TRP A 23 11.37 -2.04 -6.95
C TRP A 23 12.22 -2.88 -5.99
N ARG A 24 11.77 -3.02 -4.73
CA ARG A 24 12.53 -3.77 -3.74
C ARG A 24 12.65 -5.25 -4.11
N SER A 25 11.54 -5.87 -4.53
CA SER A 25 11.51 -7.28 -4.90
C SER A 25 12.39 -7.56 -6.11
N TYR A 26 12.34 -6.69 -7.12
CA TYR A 26 13.22 -6.79 -8.28
C TYR A 26 14.70 -6.68 -7.89
N LYS A 27 15.06 -5.70 -7.05
CA LYS A 27 16.44 -5.53 -6.58
C LYS A 27 16.94 -6.80 -5.86
N VAL A 28 16.16 -7.33 -4.92
CA VAL A 28 16.53 -8.53 -4.17
C VAL A 28 16.72 -9.71 -5.11
N TRP A 29 15.76 -9.97 -6.00
CA TRP A 29 15.84 -11.05 -6.97
C TRP A 29 17.07 -10.93 -7.87
N LYS A 30 17.39 -9.74 -8.38
CA LYS A 30 18.59 -9.53 -9.20
C LYS A 30 19.89 -9.72 -8.44
N THR A 31 19.91 -9.45 -7.14
CA THR A 31 21.13 -9.61 -6.31
C THR A 31 21.33 -11.02 -5.78
N THR A 32 20.26 -11.75 -5.44
CA THR A 32 20.35 -13.07 -4.78
C THR A 32 19.97 -14.23 -5.70
N GLY A 33 19.30 -13.96 -6.82
CA GLY A 33 18.69 -14.98 -7.68
C GLY A 33 17.41 -15.61 -7.10
N ILE A 34 17.06 -15.31 -5.84
CA ILE A 34 15.91 -15.90 -5.15
C ILE A 34 14.68 -15.02 -5.36
N ASN A 35 13.56 -15.63 -5.73
CA ASN A 35 12.29 -14.90 -5.84
C ASN A 35 11.80 -14.49 -4.43
N PRO A 36 11.68 -13.19 -4.12
CA PRO A 36 11.24 -12.75 -2.80
C PRO A 36 9.73 -12.87 -2.57
N PHE A 37 8.94 -13.17 -3.61
CA PHE A 37 7.50 -13.45 -3.46
C PHE A 37 7.29 -14.91 -3.08
N VAL A 38 6.95 -15.15 -1.81
CA VAL A 38 6.82 -16.47 -1.19
C VAL A 38 5.44 -16.67 -0.56
N LEU A 39 4.41 -16.07 -1.15
CA LEU A 39 3.03 -16.29 -0.71
C LEU A 39 2.61 -17.72 -1.07
N GLY A 40 2.34 -18.53 -0.05
CA GLY A 40 1.78 -19.85 -0.20
C GLY A 40 0.37 -19.82 -0.79
N ARG A 41 -0.06 -20.98 -1.30
CA ARG A 41 -1.42 -21.20 -1.80
C ARG A 41 -2.18 -22.24 -0.98
N SER A 42 -1.71 -22.54 0.23
CA SER A 42 -2.37 -23.46 1.14
C SER A 42 -3.57 -22.78 1.83
N ASP A 43 -4.32 -23.56 2.61
CA ASP A 43 -5.36 -23.05 3.51
C ASP A 43 -4.83 -22.81 4.94
N SER A 44 -3.52 -22.57 5.08
CA SER A 44 -2.97 -22.11 6.34
C SER A 44 -3.47 -20.71 6.70
N ALA A 45 -3.47 -20.39 8.00
CA ALA A 45 -3.85 -19.07 8.48
C ALA A 45 -3.03 -17.93 7.85
N HIS A 46 -1.74 -18.16 7.60
CA HIS A 46 -0.85 -17.18 6.97
C HIS A 46 -1.26 -16.89 5.53
N ASP A 47 -1.61 -17.91 4.75
CA ASP A 47 -2.04 -17.75 3.36
C ASP A 47 -3.42 -17.09 3.27
N TYR A 48 -4.32 -17.39 4.22
CA TYR A 48 -5.60 -16.68 4.34
C TYR A 48 -5.40 -15.18 4.61
N ILE A 49 -4.55 -14.82 5.57
CA ILE A 49 -4.22 -13.41 5.86
C ILE A 49 -3.62 -12.74 4.61
N GLY A 50 -2.73 -13.43 3.89
CA GLY A 50 -2.18 -12.93 2.63
C GLY A 50 -3.24 -12.68 1.55
N LYS A 51 -4.28 -13.53 1.46
CA LYS A 51 -5.44 -13.33 0.58
C LYS A 51 -6.22 -12.08 0.99
N ILE A 52 -6.60 -11.96 2.26
CA ILE A 52 -7.37 -10.81 2.78
C ILE A 52 -6.59 -9.51 2.64
N PHE A 53 -5.29 -9.52 2.88
CA PHE A 53 -4.41 -8.37 2.69
C PHE A 53 -4.44 -7.84 1.25
N LYS A 54 -4.41 -8.73 0.24
CA LYS A 54 -4.55 -8.33 -1.17
C LYS A 54 -5.92 -7.72 -1.47
N VAL A 55 -7.00 -8.31 -0.93
CA VAL A 55 -8.36 -7.77 -1.08
C VAL A 55 -8.44 -6.38 -0.45
N MET A 56 -7.91 -6.20 0.75
CA MET A 56 -7.89 -4.92 1.45
C MET A 56 -7.17 -3.84 0.63
N PHE A 57 -6.00 -4.15 0.05
CA PHE A 57 -5.30 -3.21 -0.82
C PHE A 57 -6.07 -2.88 -2.10
N ALA A 58 -6.74 -3.86 -2.70
CA ALA A 58 -7.59 -3.62 -3.86
C ALA A 58 -8.76 -2.68 -3.52
N LEU A 59 -9.38 -2.85 -2.34
CA LEU A 59 -10.43 -1.95 -1.86
C LEU A 59 -9.92 -0.54 -1.58
N ILE A 60 -8.74 -0.40 -0.98
CA ILE A 60 -8.08 0.91 -0.78
C ILE A 60 -7.82 1.58 -2.12
N ALA A 61 -7.26 0.85 -3.09
CA ALA A 61 -7.02 1.38 -4.43
C ALA A 61 -8.31 1.80 -5.13
N ALA A 62 -9.37 0.99 -5.04
CA ALA A 62 -10.68 1.33 -5.59
C ALA A 62 -11.26 2.59 -4.94
N ALA A 63 -11.19 2.72 -3.61
CA ALA A 63 -11.66 3.91 -2.90
C ALA A 63 -10.90 5.18 -3.32
N VAL A 64 -9.57 5.10 -3.47
CA VAL A 64 -8.74 6.22 -3.96
C VAL A 64 -9.11 6.58 -5.40
N ILE A 65 -9.27 5.60 -6.28
CA ILE A 65 -9.66 5.84 -7.68
C ILE A 65 -11.04 6.49 -7.77
N ILE A 66 -12.01 5.99 -7.00
CA ILE A 66 -13.37 6.55 -6.96
C ILE A 66 -13.34 8.00 -6.44
N TYR A 67 -12.63 8.25 -5.34
CA TYR A 67 -12.42 9.60 -4.79
C TYR A 67 -11.82 10.54 -5.85
N SER A 68 -10.75 10.09 -6.52
CA SER A 68 -10.04 10.87 -7.53
C SER A 68 -10.84 11.08 -8.82
N ALA A 69 -11.75 10.18 -9.16
CA ALA A 69 -12.58 10.31 -10.35
C ALA A 69 -13.72 11.30 -10.15
N SER A 70 -14.50 11.16 -9.06
CA SER A 70 -15.69 11.97 -8.83
C SER A 70 -16.11 12.01 -7.36
N ALA A 71 -16.15 13.22 -6.78
CA ALA A 71 -16.68 13.45 -5.44
C ALA A 71 -18.15 13.00 -5.29
N LYS A 72 -18.95 13.10 -6.37
CA LYS A 72 -20.34 12.61 -6.39
C LYS A 72 -20.42 11.09 -6.30
N VAL A 73 -19.47 10.38 -6.92
CA VAL A 73 -19.46 8.90 -6.82
C VAL A 73 -18.91 8.49 -5.46
N TYR A 74 -17.90 9.20 -4.95
CA TYR A 74 -17.33 8.97 -3.63
C TYR A 74 -18.35 9.09 -2.48
N SER A 75 -19.35 9.97 -2.60
CA SER A 75 -20.38 10.10 -1.56
C SER A 75 -21.21 8.82 -1.34
N TYR A 76 -21.29 7.92 -2.32
CA TYR A 76 -21.92 6.61 -2.15
C TYR A 76 -21.10 5.64 -1.30
N LEU A 77 -19.81 5.93 -1.05
CA LEU A 77 -18.98 5.18 -0.10
C LEU A 77 -19.18 5.62 1.35
N ILE A 78 -20.13 6.54 1.60
CA ILE A 78 -20.50 7.03 2.93
C ILE A 78 -19.26 7.57 3.67
N PRO A 79 -18.65 8.67 3.18
CA PRO A 79 -17.47 9.25 3.82
C PRO A 79 -17.77 9.62 5.27
N ILE A 80 -16.84 9.28 6.15
CA ILE A 80 -16.98 9.54 7.58
C ILE A 80 -16.77 11.03 7.81
N ALA A 81 -17.84 11.76 8.16
CA ALA A 81 -17.85 13.22 8.17
C ALA A 81 -16.71 13.88 8.98
N TRP A 82 -16.31 13.30 10.12
CA TRP A 82 -15.24 13.88 10.95
C TRP A 82 -13.84 13.69 10.33
N LEU A 83 -13.62 12.69 9.47
CA LEU A 83 -12.38 12.52 8.72
C LEU A 83 -12.21 13.58 7.61
N GLU A 84 -13.29 14.26 7.25
CA GLU A 84 -13.26 15.31 6.22
C GLU A 84 -12.69 16.65 6.72
N HIS A 85 -12.50 16.79 8.04
CA HIS A 85 -11.90 17.99 8.63
C HIS A 85 -10.46 18.21 8.13
N LEU A 86 -10.14 19.48 7.85
CA LEU A 86 -8.85 19.87 7.28
C LEU A 86 -7.65 19.38 8.12
N ALA A 87 -7.72 19.52 9.45
CA ALA A 87 -6.66 19.08 10.36
C ALA A 87 -6.42 17.56 10.25
N VAL A 88 -7.49 16.77 10.18
CA VAL A 88 -7.40 15.30 10.06
C VAL A 88 -6.79 14.90 8.72
N LYS A 89 -7.17 15.58 7.63
CA LYS A 89 -6.55 15.38 6.30
C LYS A 89 -5.05 15.69 6.28
N LEU A 90 -4.62 16.77 6.93
CA LEU A 90 -3.21 17.12 7.03
C LEU A 90 -2.42 16.09 7.84
N ILE A 91 -2.98 15.62 8.96
CA ILE A 91 -2.38 14.53 9.75
C ILE A 91 -2.27 13.26 8.90
N GLY A 92 -3.32 12.90 8.17
CA GLY A 92 -3.32 11.75 7.26
C GLY A 92 -2.22 11.86 6.19
N LEU A 93 -2.05 13.03 5.57
CA LEU A 93 -0.98 13.28 4.60
C LEU A 93 0.41 13.13 5.21
N ALA A 94 0.63 13.66 6.42
CA ALA A 94 1.89 13.48 7.13
C ALA A 94 2.16 12.01 7.42
N LEU A 95 1.15 11.26 7.91
CA LEU A 95 1.26 9.83 8.17
C LEU A 95 1.57 9.02 6.90
N LEU A 96 0.97 9.38 5.76
CA LEU A 96 1.28 8.75 4.47
C LEU A 96 2.77 8.94 4.12
N LEU A 97 3.27 10.18 4.16
CA LEU A 97 4.67 10.43 3.83
C LEU A 97 5.63 9.72 4.79
N LEU A 98 5.35 9.79 6.09
CA LEU A 98 6.14 9.11 7.13
C LEU A 98 6.14 7.58 6.93
N SER A 99 4.98 6.99 6.64
CA SER A 99 4.87 5.54 6.43
C SER A 99 5.67 5.07 5.22
N LEU A 100 5.71 5.86 4.14
CA LEU A 100 6.50 5.51 2.95
C LEU A 100 8.00 5.51 3.30
N ILE A 101 8.49 6.57 3.95
CA ILE A 101 9.89 6.66 4.38
C ILE A 101 10.22 5.48 5.30
N TRP A 102 9.38 5.23 6.31
CA TRP A 102 9.57 4.15 7.26
C TRP A 102 9.62 2.78 6.58
N THR A 103 8.71 2.53 5.64
CA THR A 103 8.66 1.27 4.87
C THR A 103 9.95 1.08 4.06
N LEU A 104 10.42 2.12 3.38
CA LEU A 104 11.65 2.06 2.58
C LEU A 104 12.90 1.82 3.44
N LEU A 105 12.97 2.46 4.61
CA LEU A 105 14.06 2.25 5.57
C LEU A 105 14.07 0.82 6.10
N ALA A 106 12.91 0.30 6.52
CA ALA A 106 12.78 -1.07 6.98
C ALA A 106 13.17 -2.07 5.88
N GLN A 107 12.67 -1.87 4.66
CA GLN A 107 13.04 -2.69 3.51
C GLN A 107 14.54 -2.64 3.21
N ALA A 108 15.16 -1.46 3.31
CA ALA A 108 16.60 -1.31 3.13
C ALA A 108 17.39 -2.11 4.16
N GLN A 109 17.03 -1.97 5.44
CA GLN A 109 17.64 -2.67 6.58
C GLN A 109 17.51 -4.19 6.47
N MET A 110 16.36 -4.69 5.99
CA MET A 110 16.15 -6.14 5.78
C MET A 110 17.08 -6.74 4.70
N GLY A 111 17.71 -5.93 3.84
CA GLY A 111 18.74 -6.42 2.92
C GLY A 111 18.24 -7.55 2.01
N SER A 112 19.06 -8.59 1.87
CA SER A 112 18.76 -9.81 1.11
C SER A 112 17.66 -10.68 1.75
N SER A 113 17.31 -10.43 3.01
CA SER A 113 16.28 -11.16 3.76
C SER A 113 14.87 -10.64 3.50
N TRP A 114 14.70 -9.57 2.70
CA TRP A 114 13.38 -9.08 2.34
C TRP A 114 12.59 -10.15 1.57
N ARG A 115 11.40 -10.49 2.09
CA ARG A 115 10.44 -11.41 1.50
C ARG A 115 9.04 -10.82 1.62
N ILE A 116 8.20 -11.10 0.63
CA ILE A 116 6.75 -10.86 0.69
C ILE A 116 6.10 -12.21 0.95
N GLY A 117 5.67 -12.41 2.18
CA GLY A 117 5.25 -13.70 2.72
C GLY A 117 6.27 -14.24 3.72
N ILE A 118 6.11 -15.50 4.11
CA ILE A 118 7.00 -16.20 5.03
C ILE A 118 7.59 -17.37 4.27
N ASP A 119 8.92 -17.50 4.26
CA ASP A 119 9.59 -18.64 3.65
C ASP A 119 9.08 -19.93 4.32
N ALA A 120 8.66 -20.90 3.50
CA ALA A 120 8.46 -22.26 3.99
C ALA A 120 9.85 -22.80 4.37
N LYS A 121 9.98 -23.36 5.58
CA LYS A 121 11.22 -24.01 6.02
C LYS A 121 11.72 -25.03 5.00
#